data_AF-A0AAD4DV26-F1
#
_entry.id   AF-A0AAD4DV26-F1
#
_cell.length_a   1.000
_cell.length_b   1.000
_cell.length_c   1.000
_cell.angle_alpha   90.00
_cell.angle_beta   90.00
_cell.angle_gamma   90.00
#
_symmetry.space_group_name_H-M   'P 1'
#
loop_
_entity.id
_entity.type
_entity.pdbx_description
1 polymer ?
#
loop_
_entity_poly.entity_id
_entity_poly.type
_entity_poly.pdbx_seq_one_letter_code
_entity_poly.pdbx_strand_id
1 'polypeptide(L)'
;PDLVLHHGASPITDYNNPRLFPGLYPTLYPYGFGGFEDHSRVTALSIERHAKYLLNLSDRSFRYHDAFIFVILNILQRRCAHLQTHFAVNKSNFDLVARSLTSVSENVLRNLADRLEQECKLSDLTPEEKSAFGLLRQVSTMSTRIPGSQASKIFVRNEIRNYFGYFGLPHIFFTFNPSAVHSPIFQVMYGDQTVDLSARFPCVPSGHSWAIRLAHDPVTAAEFYEFSFKCLFRDLLGWDFDNDCALDSGGILGHIRAFYGTSE
;
A
#
# COMPACT_ATOMS: atom_id res chain seq x y z
N PRO A 1 25.00 22.97 -16.70
CA PRO A 1 24.28 23.43 -15.49
C PRO A 1 24.93 22.87 -14.23
N ASP A 2 25.41 23.74 -13.34
CA ASP A 2 26.00 23.33 -12.09
C ASP A 2 24.93 22.72 -11.18
N LEU A 3 25.18 21.52 -10.66
CA LEU A 3 24.26 20.82 -9.77
C LEU A 3 24.34 21.49 -8.38
N VAL A 4 23.34 22.29 -8.03
CA VAL A 4 23.29 22.97 -6.73
C VAL A 4 22.75 22.00 -5.68
N LEU A 5 23.63 21.52 -4.79
CA LEU A 5 23.26 20.68 -3.64
C LEU A 5 22.95 21.55 -2.43
N HIS A 6 21.68 21.60 -2.04
CA HIS A 6 21.24 22.32 -0.85
C HIS A 6 21.47 21.47 0.41
N HIS A 7 22.29 21.96 1.34
CA HIS A 7 22.48 21.36 2.66
C HIS A 7 21.95 22.26 3.78
N GLY A 8 21.41 21.67 4.84
CA GLY A 8 20.90 22.41 6.00
C GLY A 8 20.92 21.55 7.25
N ALA A 9 21.08 22.19 8.41
CA ALA A 9 21.04 21.53 9.72
C ALA A 9 19.63 21.54 10.35
N SER A 10 18.74 22.39 9.84
CA SER A 10 17.38 22.54 10.36
C SER A 10 16.42 21.59 9.64
N PRO A 11 15.54 20.89 10.37
CA PRO A 11 14.46 20.11 9.77
C PRO A 11 13.58 20.98 8.87
N ILE A 12 13.19 20.44 7.72
CA ILE A 12 12.32 21.12 6.75
C ILE A 12 10.97 20.41 6.72
N THR A 13 9.88 21.17 6.64
CA THR A 13 8.54 20.62 6.47
C THR A 13 8.41 19.87 5.15
N ASP A 14 7.81 18.68 5.21
CA ASP A 14 7.43 17.93 4.02
C ASP A 14 6.09 18.37 3.45
N TYR A 15 5.25 19.08 4.21
CA TYR A 15 3.94 19.60 3.77
C TYR A 15 4.07 20.91 2.99
N ASN A 16 3.33 21.01 1.88
CA ASN A 16 3.20 22.22 1.07
C ASN A 16 4.55 22.81 0.65
N ASN A 17 5.53 21.93 0.38
CA ASN A 17 6.89 22.30 0.06
C ASN A 17 7.26 21.85 -1.37
N PRO A 18 6.96 22.67 -2.39
CA PRO A 18 7.22 22.31 -3.78
C PRO A 18 8.69 22.21 -4.14
N ARG A 19 9.60 22.72 -3.29
CA ARG A 19 11.04 22.64 -3.48
C ARG A 19 11.68 21.41 -2.84
N LEU A 20 10.94 20.66 -2.02
CA LEU A 20 11.48 19.52 -1.27
C LEU A 20 12.07 18.46 -2.22
N PHE A 21 11.25 17.89 -3.11
CA PHE A 21 11.69 16.82 -4.01
C PHE A 21 12.74 17.27 -5.02
N PRO A 22 12.62 18.46 -5.64
CA PRO A 22 13.68 18.97 -6.49
C PRO A 22 15.02 19.16 -5.75
N GLY A 23 14.97 19.56 -4.47
CA GLY A 23 16.17 19.66 -3.63
C GLY A 23 16.74 18.30 -3.19
N LEU A 24 15.88 17.31 -2.92
CA LEU A 24 16.28 15.95 -2.53
C LEU A 24 16.87 15.14 -3.69
N TYR A 25 16.35 15.35 -4.91
CA TYR A 25 16.73 14.58 -6.08
C TYR A 25 17.12 15.48 -7.27
N PRO A 26 18.26 16.21 -7.20
CA PRO A 26 18.69 17.07 -8.30
C PRO A 26 18.95 16.32 -9.61
N THR A 27 19.25 15.01 -9.54
CA THR A 27 19.40 14.14 -10.71
C THR A 27 18.07 13.82 -11.40
N LEU A 28 16.97 13.78 -10.65
CA LEU A 28 15.61 13.59 -11.18
C LEU A 28 14.93 14.91 -11.57
N TYR A 29 15.34 16.01 -10.92
CA TYR A 29 14.82 17.36 -11.14
C TYR A 29 15.98 18.31 -11.51
N PRO A 30 16.58 18.17 -12.71
CA PRO A 30 17.79 18.91 -13.10
C PRO A 30 17.64 20.44 -13.11
N TYR A 31 16.40 20.92 -13.17
CA TYR A 31 16.09 22.35 -13.16
C TYR A 31 15.54 22.87 -11.81
N GLY A 32 15.43 22.02 -10.80
CA GLY A 32 14.95 22.43 -9.47
C GLY A 32 13.45 22.78 -9.38
N PHE A 33 12.65 22.51 -10.42
CA PHE A 33 11.21 22.75 -10.45
C PHE A 33 10.40 21.47 -10.69
N GLY A 34 9.07 21.56 -10.59
CA GLY A 34 8.17 20.44 -10.86
C GLY A 34 7.94 19.50 -9.67
N GLY A 35 8.33 19.91 -8.46
CA GLY A 35 8.08 19.13 -7.25
C GLY A 35 6.59 18.98 -6.89
N PHE A 36 6.30 18.19 -5.86
CA PHE A 36 4.93 17.93 -5.41
C PHE A 36 4.26 19.18 -4.81
N GLU A 37 2.93 19.22 -4.79
CA GLU A 37 2.17 20.27 -4.08
C GLU A 37 2.50 21.72 -4.49
N ASP A 38 2.90 21.89 -5.75
CA ASP A 38 3.07 23.22 -6.34
C ASP A 38 1.72 23.88 -6.59
N HIS A 39 1.43 24.91 -5.80
CA HIS A 39 0.18 25.67 -5.85
C HIS A 39 0.13 26.63 -7.05
N SER A 40 1.24 26.82 -7.78
CA SER A 40 1.24 27.57 -9.03
C SER A 40 0.65 26.78 -10.21
N ARG A 41 0.43 25.47 -10.05
CA ARG A 41 -0.22 24.64 -11.08
C ARG A 41 -1.67 25.05 -11.28
N VAL A 42 -2.09 25.10 -12.55
CA VAL A 42 -3.48 25.38 -12.94
C VAL A 42 -4.44 24.34 -12.37
N THR A 43 -4.02 23.07 -12.37
CA THR A 43 -4.81 21.95 -11.83
C THR A 43 -4.12 21.40 -10.59
N ALA A 44 -4.85 21.37 -9.48
CA ALA A 44 -4.38 20.73 -8.25
C ALA A 44 -4.17 19.23 -8.48
N LEU A 45 -3.01 18.74 -8.08
CA LEU A 45 -2.65 17.32 -8.16
C LEU A 45 -2.38 16.78 -6.76
N SER A 46 -3.03 15.67 -6.42
CA SER A 46 -2.69 14.95 -5.20
C SER A 46 -1.27 14.38 -5.30
N ILE A 47 -0.63 14.21 -4.15
CA ILE A 47 0.72 13.64 -4.07
C ILE A 47 0.76 12.22 -4.66
N GLU A 48 -0.28 11.42 -4.46
CA GLU A 48 -0.41 10.06 -5.00
C GLU A 48 -0.50 10.08 -6.52
N ARG A 49 -1.35 10.95 -7.08
CA ARG A 49 -1.53 11.05 -8.52
C ARG A 49 -0.25 11.53 -9.21
N HIS A 50 0.44 12.49 -8.60
CA HIS A 50 1.71 12.99 -9.13
C HIS A 50 2.81 11.92 -9.03
N ALA A 51 2.89 11.18 -7.93
CA ALA A 51 3.86 10.10 -7.76
C ALA A 51 3.63 8.98 -8.78
N LYS A 52 2.37 8.57 -8.95
CA LYS A 52 1.98 7.60 -9.98
C LYS A 52 2.40 8.09 -11.37
N TYR A 53 2.16 9.36 -11.69
CA TYR A 53 2.61 9.92 -12.96
C TYR A 53 4.13 9.83 -13.15
N LEU A 54 4.92 10.23 -12.16
CA LEU A 54 6.39 10.20 -12.24
C LEU A 54 6.94 8.78 -12.42
N LEU A 55 6.36 7.78 -11.76
CA LEU A 55 6.73 6.36 -11.93
C LEU A 55 6.32 5.76 -13.29
N ASN A 56 5.37 6.40 -13.98
CA ASN A 56 4.85 6.00 -15.29
C ASN A 56 5.41 6.84 -16.45
N LEU A 57 6.40 7.70 -16.20
CA LEU A 57 7.07 8.42 -17.27
C LEU A 57 7.76 7.46 -18.23
N SER A 58 7.80 7.83 -19.52
CA SER A 58 8.55 7.08 -20.53
C SER A 58 10.04 7.02 -20.17
N ASP A 59 10.56 8.10 -19.59
CA ASP A 59 11.85 8.11 -18.91
C ASP A 59 11.71 7.43 -17.54
N ARG A 60 12.31 6.25 -17.42
CA ARG A 60 12.23 5.39 -16.23
C ARG A 60 13.15 5.85 -15.08
N SER A 61 13.77 7.03 -15.19
CA SER A 61 14.68 7.57 -14.17
C SER A 61 14.08 7.57 -12.75
N PHE A 62 12.80 7.94 -12.59
CA PHE A 62 12.15 7.98 -11.28
C PHE A 62 11.95 6.60 -10.64
N ARG A 63 11.55 5.61 -11.45
CA ARG A 63 11.29 4.25 -10.94
C ARG A 63 12.55 3.42 -10.73
N TYR A 64 13.63 3.76 -11.42
CA TYR A 64 14.96 3.13 -11.23
C TYR A 64 15.80 3.81 -10.15
N HIS A 65 15.34 4.94 -9.60
CA HIS A 65 16.07 5.62 -8.54
C HIS A 65 15.95 4.87 -7.21
N ASP A 66 17.10 4.45 -6.65
CA ASP A 66 17.21 3.58 -5.47
C ASP A 66 16.33 3.99 -4.28
N ALA A 67 16.25 5.30 -3.99
CA ALA A 67 15.54 5.81 -2.81
C ALA A 67 14.18 6.46 -3.08
N PHE A 68 13.84 6.79 -4.34
CA PHE A 68 12.71 7.69 -4.63
C PHE A 68 11.38 7.07 -4.18
N ILE A 69 11.14 5.81 -4.57
CA ILE A 69 9.94 5.04 -4.24
C ILE A 69 9.76 4.92 -2.72
N PHE A 70 10.85 4.63 -1.99
CA PHE A 70 10.79 4.47 -0.54
C PHE A 70 10.46 5.78 0.18
N VAL A 71 11.06 6.89 -0.25
CA VAL A 71 10.82 8.20 0.37
C VAL A 71 9.39 8.67 0.11
N ILE A 72 8.89 8.56 -1.12
CA ILE A 72 7.50 8.96 -1.41
C ILE A 72 6.51 8.06 -0.65
N LEU A 73 6.74 6.74 -0.61
CA LEU A 73 5.92 5.82 0.17
C LEU A 73 5.91 6.17 1.67
N ASN A 74 7.08 6.46 2.23
CA ASN A 74 7.20 6.85 3.65
C ASN A 74 6.43 8.14 3.95
N ILE A 75 6.53 9.15 3.07
CA ILE A 75 5.79 10.40 3.20
C ILE A 75 4.28 10.13 3.14
N LEU A 76 3.81 9.32 2.18
CA LEU A 76 2.39 8.96 2.05
C LEU A 76 1.86 8.24 3.30
N GLN A 77 2.60 7.24 3.81
CA GLN A 77 2.23 6.51 5.02
C GLN A 77 2.19 7.42 6.25
N ARG A 78 3.21 8.26 6.44
CA ARG A 78 3.28 9.23 7.55
C ARG A 78 2.13 10.22 7.49
N ARG A 79 1.81 10.74 6.31
CA ARG A 79 0.68 11.67 6.11
C ARG A 79 -0.66 11.01 6.37
N CYS A 80 -0.86 9.77 5.92
CA CYS A 80 -2.07 9.00 6.25
C CYS A 80 -2.21 8.85 7.77
N ALA A 81 -1.12 8.48 8.47
CA ALA A 81 -1.11 8.38 9.93
C ALA A 81 -1.42 9.73 10.61
N HIS A 82 -0.80 10.83 10.16
CA HIS A 82 -1.08 12.17 10.69
C HIS A 82 -2.55 12.57 10.50
N LEU A 83 -3.12 12.29 9.32
CA LEU A 83 -4.51 12.60 9.02
C LEU A 83 -5.49 11.80 9.90
N GLN A 84 -5.25 10.49 10.05
CA GLN A 84 -6.08 9.65 10.92
C GLN A 84 -5.98 10.07 12.38
N THR A 85 -4.77 10.36 12.85
CA THR A 85 -4.54 10.91 14.18
C THR A 85 -5.29 12.22 14.33
N HIS A 86 -5.13 13.19 13.42
CA HIS A 86 -5.84 14.47 13.48
C HIS A 86 -7.36 14.31 13.56
N PHE A 87 -7.97 13.45 12.73
CA PHE A 87 -9.41 13.20 12.81
C PHE A 87 -9.85 12.53 14.12
N ALA A 88 -8.99 11.69 14.70
CA ALA A 88 -9.29 11.03 15.97
C ALA A 88 -9.04 11.94 17.19
N VAL A 89 -8.05 12.83 17.09
CA VAL A 89 -7.59 13.80 18.09
C VAL A 89 -8.47 15.05 18.13
N ASN A 90 -9.08 15.45 17.01
CA ASN A 90 -10.08 16.54 16.99
C ASN A 90 -11.40 16.19 17.71
N LYS A 91 -11.47 15.04 18.39
CA LYS A 91 -12.52 14.74 19.36
C LYS A 91 -12.11 15.30 20.72
N SER A 92 -13.09 15.71 21.52
CA SER A 92 -12.97 16.22 22.90
C SER A 92 -12.13 15.37 23.89
N ASN A 93 -11.67 14.19 23.47
CA ASN A 93 -11.00 13.21 24.31
C ASN A 93 -9.47 13.24 24.20
N PHE A 94 -8.86 14.06 23.32
CA PHE A 94 -7.40 14.05 23.14
C PHE A 94 -6.60 14.19 24.44
N ASP A 95 -6.93 15.19 25.26
CA ASP A 95 -6.24 15.41 26.53
C ASP A 95 -6.33 14.20 27.45
N LEU A 96 -7.46 13.50 27.43
CA LEU A 96 -7.66 12.26 28.17
C LEU A 96 -6.78 11.14 27.62
N VAL A 97 -6.71 10.97 26.29
CA VAL A 97 -5.88 9.95 25.64
C VAL A 97 -4.39 10.22 25.87
N ALA A 98 -3.93 11.46 25.73
CA ALA A 98 -2.53 11.84 25.93
C ALA A 98 -2.10 11.59 27.38
N ARG A 99 -2.91 12.00 28.35
CA ARG A 99 -2.65 11.71 29.79
C ARG A 99 -2.65 10.21 30.06
N SER A 100 -3.61 9.48 29.49
CA SER A 100 -3.67 8.02 29.60
C SER A 100 -2.39 7.37 29.06
N LEU A 101 -1.94 7.77 27.86
CA LEU A 101 -0.72 7.28 27.24
C LEU A 101 0.52 7.52 28.11
N THR A 102 0.64 8.70 28.72
CA THR A 102 1.75 9.00 29.65
C THR A 102 1.65 8.29 31.00
N SER A 103 0.44 7.88 31.40
CA SER A 103 0.19 7.22 32.69
C SER A 103 0.36 5.71 32.67
N VAL A 104 0.39 5.10 31.47
CA VAL A 104 0.51 3.65 31.31
C VAL A 104 1.97 3.25 31.51
N SER A 105 2.21 2.32 32.44
CA SER A 105 3.54 1.78 32.71
C SER A 105 3.89 0.61 31.80
N GLU A 106 5.19 0.41 31.56
CA GLU A 106 5.72 -0.70 30.76
C GLU A 106 5.26 -2.06 31.30
N ASN A 107 5.26 -2.24 32.63
CA ASN A 107 4.85 -3.48 33.27
C ASN A 107 3.38 -3.81 33.01
N VAL A 108 2.49 -2.80 33.02
CA VAL A 108 1.07 -2.99 32.71
C VAL A 108 0.88 -3.43 31.26
N LEU A 109 1.63 -2.84 30.32
CA LEU A 109 1.57 -3.25 28.91
C LEU A 109 2.07 -4.68 28.69
N ARG A 110 3.18 -5.06 29.36
CA ARG A 110 3.73 -6.42 29.28
C ARG A 110 2.75 -7.45 29.83
N ASN A 111 2.22 -7.22 31.04
CA ASN A 111 1.24 -8.13 31.64
C ASN A 111 -0.04 -8.23 30.81
N LEU A 112 -0.52 -7.12 30.25
CA LEU A 112 -1.67 -7.11 29.36
C LEU A 112 -1.39 -7.93 28.10
N ALA A 113 -0.21 -7.80 27.50
CA ALA A 113 0.18 -8.58 26.33
C ALA A 113 0.19 -10.09 26.64
N ASP A 114 0.82 -10.51 27.74
CA ASP A 114 0.90 -11.90 28.17
C ASP A 114 -0.52 -12.50 28.41
N ARG A 115 -1.40 -11.71 29.03
CA ARG A 115 -2.79 -12.13 29.28
C ARG A 115 -3.63 -12.24 28.01
N LEU A 116 -3.44 -11.33 27.06
CA LEU A 116 -4.11 -11.40 25.76
C LEU A 116 -3.63 -12.60 24.94
N GLU A 117 -2.34 -12.94 25.01
CA GLU A 117 -1.78 -14.13 24.35
C GLU A 117 -2.32 -15.43 24.95
N GLN A 118 -2.57 -15.45 26.26
CA GLN A 118 -3.19 -16.59 26.96
C GLN A 118 -4.72 -16.66 26.82
N GLU A 119 -5.34 -15.81 25.98
CA GLU A 119 -6.80 -15.74 25.77
C GLU A 119 -7.61 -15.57 27.08
N CYS A 120 -7.03 -14.88 28.07
CA CYS A 120 -7.71 -14.64 29.34
C CYS A 120 -8.98 -13.80 29.16
N LYS A 121 -9.98 -14.01 30.03
CA LYS A 121 -11.24 -13.26 29.97
C LYS A 121 -10.98 -11.80 30.31
N LEU A 122 -11.61 -10.90 29.54
CA LEU A 122 -11.54 -9.44 29.77
C LEU A 122 -12.06 -9.02 31.16
N SER A 123 -12.88 -9.86 31.80
CA SER A 123 -13.33 -9.65 33.18
C SER A 123 -12.18 -9.63 34.19
N ASP A 124 -11.13 -10.40 33.92
CA ASP A 124 -10.07 -10.75 34.87
C ASP A 124 -8.93 -9.72 34.86
N LEU A 125 -9.01 -8.73 33.95
CA LEU A 125 -8.07 -7.62 33.84
C LEU A 125 -8.16 -6.67 35.05
N THR A 126 -7.00 -6.21 35.52
CA THR A 126 -6.93 -5.18 36.55
C THR A 126 -7.49 -3.84 36.01
N PRO A 127 -7.83 -2.87 36.88
CA PRO A 127 -8.27 -1.54 36.43
C PRO A 127 -7.26 -0.85 35.50
N GLU A 128 -5.97 -0.99 35.77
CA GLU A 128 -4.88 -0.43 34.97
C GLU A 128 -4.78 -1.12 33.61
N GLU A 129 -4.88 -2.45 33.60
CA GLU A 129 -4.93 -3.25 32.37
C GLU A 129 -6.17 -2.92 31.52
N LYS A 130 -7.34 -2.73 32.15
CA LYS A 130 -8.58 -2.30 31.46
C LYS A 130 -8.42 -0.91 30.84
N SER A 131 -7.77 0.01 31.54
CA SER A 131 -7.45 1.34 31.02
C SER A 131 -6.50 1.26 29.82
N ALA A 132 -5.42 0.50 29.94
CA ALA A 132 -4.46 0.26 28.86
C ALA A 132 -5.11 -0.45 27.65
N PHE A 133 -6.01 -1.40 27.89
CA PHE A 133 -6.79 -2.06 26.84
C PHE A 133 -7.77 -1.09 26.14
N GLY A 134 -8.41 -0.19 26.90
CA GLY A 134 -9.23 0.88 26.36
C GLY A 134 -8.44 1.83 25.46
N LEU A 135 -7.24 2.22 25.90
CA LEU A 135 -6.30 3.01 25.11
C LEU A 135 -5.88 2.28 23.83
N LEU A 136 -5.53 0.99 23.92
CA LEU A 136 -5.19 0.17 22.76
C LEU A 136 -6.32 0.15 21.73
N ARG A 137 -7.59 0.04 22.16
CA ARG A 137 -8.75 0.08 21.27
C ARG A 137 -8.90 1.44 20.57
N GLN A 138 -8.66 2.53 21.29
CA GLN A 138 -8.69 3.87 20.72
C GLN A 138 -7.59 4.05 19.66
N VAL A 139 -6.34 3.69 19.99
CA VAL A 139 -5.20 3.73 19.04
C VAL A 139 -5.44 2.82 17.84
N SER A 140 -5.94 1.60 18.06
CA SER A 140 -6.28 0.65 16.99
C SER A 140 -7.36 1.21 16.06
N THR A 141 -8.33 1.95 16.57
CA THR A 141 -9.35 2.62 15.73
C THR A 141 -8.70 3.63 14.79
N MET A 142 -7.68 4.37 15.25
CA MET A 142 -6.94 5.34 14.42
C MET A 142 -6.11 4.66 13.34
N SER A 143 -5.54 3.49 13.62
CA SER A 143 -4.68 2.77 12.67
C SER A 143 -5.44 1.93 11.63
N THR A 144 -6.78 1.80 11.74
CA THR A 144 -7.60 1.01 10.80
C THR A 144 -7.39 1.38 9.33
N ARG A 145 -7.16 2.66 9.03
CA ARG A 145 -6.96 3.15 7.66
C ARG A 145 -5.49 3.23 7.23
N ILE A 146 -4.55 2.85 8.11
CA ILE A 146 -3.14 2.76 7.78
C ILE A 146 -2.90 1.40 7.12
N PRO A 147 -2.53 1.34 5.83
CA PRO A 147 -2.29 0.08 5.14
C PRO A 147 -1.27 -0.79 5.87
N GLY A 148 -1.54 -2.10 5.95
CA GLY A 148 -0.67 -3.08 6.62
C GLY A 148 -0.75 -3.08 8.15
N SER A 149 -1.47 -2.16 8.78
CA SER A 149 -1.64 -2.17 10.24
C SER A 149 -2.48 -3.38 10.70
N GLN A 150 -2.29 -3.82 11.95
CA GLN A 150 -3.11 -4.90 12.52
C GLN A 150 -4.61 -4.56 12.51
N ALA A 151 -4.95 -3.30 12.76
CA ALA A 151 -6.32 -2.85 12.73
C ALA A 151 -6.92 -2.90 11.31
N SER A 152 -6.13 -2.55 10.27
CA SER A 152 -6.54 -2.71 8.87
C SER A 152 -6.80 -4.19 8.53
N LYS A 153 -5.95 -5.11 9.02
CA LYS A 153 -6.15 -6.55 8.81
C LYS A 153 -7.41 -7.07 9.49
N ILE A 154 -7.72 -6.60 10.69
CA ILE A 154 -8.98 -6.93 11.39
C ILE A 154 -10.19 -6.36 10.63
N PHE A 155 -10.08 -5.13 10.11
CA PHE A 155 -11.13 -4.51 9.31
C PHE A 155 -11.47 -5.36 8.07
N VAL A 156 -10.46 -5.73 7.27
CA VAL A 156 -10.61 -6.60 6.09
C VAL A 156 -11.25 -7.95 6.46
N ARG A 157 -10.84 -8.58 7.57
CA ARG A 157 -11.48 -9.83 8.05
C ARG A 157 -12.96 -9.64 8.36
N ASN A 158 -13.36 -8.50 8.91
CA ASN A 158 -14.76 -8.21 9.19
C ASN A 158 -15.55 -7.95 7.90
N GLU A 159 -14.96 -7.32 6.89
CA GLU A 159 -15.59 -7.19 5.56
C GLU A 159 -15.83 -8.56 4.91
N ILE A 160 -14.84 -9.47 4.97
CA ILE A 160 -15.00 -10.85 4.49
C ILE A 160 -16.15 -11.56 5.22
N ARG A 161 -16.24 -11.42 6.56
CA ARG A 161 -17.36 -11.98 7.35
C ARG A 161 -18.71 -11.39 6.94
N ASN A 162 -18.77 -10.09 6.66
CA ASN A 162 -19.98 -9.45 6.17
C ASN A 162 -20.39 -9.98 4.79
N TYR A 163 -19.42 -10.21 3.90
CA TYR A 163 -19.64 -10.87 2.62
C TYR A 163 -20.25 -12.26 2.81
N PHE A 164 -19.76 -13.04 3.77
CA PHE A 164 -20.33 -14.36 4.05
C PHE A 164 -21.76 -14.28 4.57
N GLY A 165 -22.07 -13.29 5.39
CA GLY A 165 -23.42 -13.05 5.89
C GLY A 165 -24.42 -12.67 4.79
N TYR A 166 -23.97 -11.93 3.77
CA TYR A 166 -24.84 -11.44 2.69
C TYR A 166 -24.93 -12.38 1.47
N PHE A 167 -23.79 -12.90 1.00
CA PHE A 167 -23.72 -13.74 -0.19
C PHE A 167 -23.69 -15.24 0.11
N GLY A 168 -23.48 -15.64 1.35
CA GLY A 168 -23.23 -17.02 1.76
C GLY A 168 -21.74 -17.38 1.76
N LEU A 169 -21.44 -18.66 2.03
CA LEU A 169 -20.06 -19.14 2.08
C LEU A 169 -19.38 -19.04 0.70
N PRO A 170 -18.09 -18.69 0.65
CA PRO A 170 -17.35 -18.63 -0.60
C PRO A 170 -17.17 -20.04 -1.14
N HIS A 171 -17.48 -20.24 -2.41
CA HIS A 171 -17.20 -21.50 -3.10
C HIS A 171 -15.70 -21.69 -3.34
N ILE A 172 -14.96 -20.58 -3.46
CA ILE A 172 -13.53 -20.56 -3.73
C ILE A 172 -12.85 -19.54 -2.83
N PHE A 173 -11.76 -19.96 -2.22
CA PHE A 173 -10.87 -19.12 -1.43
C PHE A 173 -9.43 -19.49 -1.80
N PHE A 174 -8.69 -18.55 -2.40
CA PHE A 174 -7.31 -18.79 -2.82
C PHE A 174 -6.49 -17.51 -2.74
N THR A 175 -5.18 -17.69 -2.59
CA THR A 175 -4.21 -16.62 -2.69
C THR A 175 -3.70 -16.57 -4.13
N PHE A 176 -3.99 -15.48 -4.84
CA PHE A 176 -3.43 -15.26 -6.17
C PHE A 176 -2.01 -14.71 -6.05
N ASN A 177 -1.02 -15.53 -6.41
CA ASN A 177 0.40 -15.18 -6.33
C ASN A 177 1.12 -15.50 -7.66
N PRO A 178 0.95 -14.67 -8.70
CA PRO A 178 1.61 -14.88 -9.98
C PRO A 178 3.12 -14.71 -9.83
N SER A 179 3.91 -15.68 -10.30
CA SER A 179 5.37 -15.58 -10.24
C SER A 179 5.90 -14.68 -11.36
N ALA A 180 6.22 -13.42 -11.02
CA ALA A 180 6.87 -12.50 -11.95
C ALA A 180 8.24 -13.03 -12.41
N VAL A 181 9.00 -13.64 -11.49
CA VAL A 181 10.34 -14.19 -11.74
C VAL A 181 10.33 -15.19 -12.89
N HIS A 182 9.35 -16.09 -12.92
CA HIS A 182 9.27 -17.18 -13.90
C HIS A 182 8.36 -16.87 -15.11
N SER A 183 7.87 -15.63 -15.22
CA SER A 183 6.89 -15.26 -16.25
C SER A 183 7.56 -14.62 -17.47
N PRO A 184 7.43 -15.20 -18.67
CA PRO A 184 7.82 -14.55 -19.93
C PRO A 184 7.11 -13.21 -20.14
N ILE A 185 5.85 -13.10 -19.69
CA ILE A 185 5.05 -11.87 -19.80
C ILE A 185 5.72 -10.75 -19.01
N PHE A 186 6.18 -11.03 -17.79
CA PHE A 186 6.90 -10.04 -17.00
C PHE A 186 8.18 -9.57 -17.69
N GLN A 187 8.94 -10.47 -18.35
CA GLN A 187 10.15 -10.09 -19.07
C GLN A 187 9.86 -9.12 -20.21
N VAL A 188 8.78 -9.36 -20.96
CA VAL A 188 8.33 -8.44 -22.01
C VAL A 188 7.86 -7.11 -21.44
N MET A 189 7.10 -7.10 -20.35
CA MET A 189 6.68 -5.86 -19.67
C MET A 189 7.88 -5.05 -19.16
N TYR A 190 8.90 -5.73 -18.64
CA TYR A 190 10.17 -5.12 -18.24
C TYR A 190 10.90 -4.48 -19.43
N GLY A 191 10.66 -4.96 -20.65
CA GLY A 191 11.22 -4.43 -21.89
C GLY A 191 12.25 -5.35 -22.54
N ASP A 192 12.28 -6.64 -22.18
CA ASP A 192 13.13 -7.62 -22.86
C ASP A 192 12.56 -7.97 -24.25
N GLN A 193 13.20 -7.44 -25.28
CA GLN A 193 12.82 -7.67 -26.69
C GLN A 193 13.24 -9.06 -27.21
N THR A 194 14.01 -9.83 -26.45
CA THR A 194 14.45 -11.17 -26.85
C THR A 194 13.41 -12.26 -26.57
N VAL A 195 12.40 -11.94 -25.74
CA VAL A 195 11.35 -12.88 -25.36
C VAL A 195 10.19 -12.80 -26.36
N ASP A 196 10.01 -13.87 -27.14
CA ASP A 196 8.90 -14.01 -28.07
C ASP A 196 7.71 -14.74 -27.41
N LEU A 197 6.64 -14.02 -27.11
CA LEU A 197 5.41 -14.58 -26.52
C LEU A 197 4.55 -15.36 -27.53
N SER A 198 4.82 -15.25 -28.83
CA SER A 198 4.12 -16.05 -29.85
C SER A 198 4.66 -17.48 -29.96
N ALA A 199 5.88 -17.72 -29.46
CA ALA A 199 6.47 -19.03 -29.38
C ALA A 199 5.72 -19.91 -28.36
N ARG A 200 5.54 -21.20 -28.69
CA ARG A 200 4.92 -22.18 -27.77
C ARG A 200 5.67 -22.32 -26.44
N PHE A 201 6.99 -22.19 -26.49
CA PHE A 201 7.88 -22.22 -25.33
C PHE A 201 8.85 -21.04 -25.44
N PRO A 202 8.46 -19.84 -24.96
CA PRO A 202 9.31 -18.66 -25.03
C PRO A 202 10.65 -18.92 -24.33
N CYS A 203 11.75 -18.62 -25.00
CA CYS A 203 13.06 -18.61 -24.37
C CYS A 203 13.10 -17.44 -23.40
N VAL A 204 13.42 -17.72 -22.14
CA VAL A 204 13.54 -16.72 -21.08
C VAL A 204 14.97 -16.72 -20.54
N PRO A 205 15.50 -15.56 -20.09
CA PRO A 205 16.85 -15.47 -19.53
C PRO A 205 17.10 -16.39 -18.33
N SER A 206 18.32 -16.46 -17.82
CA SER A 206 18.59 -17.28 -16.62
C SER A 206 17.85 -16.76 -15.37
N GLY A 207 17.62 -17.64 -14.38
CA GLY A 207 16.95 -17.29 -13.13
C GLY A 207 17.59 -16.15 -12.34
N HIS A 208 18.92 -16.01 -12.40
CA HIS A 208 19.63 -14.90 -11.78
C HIS A 208 19.29 -13.55 -12.41
N SER A 209 19.25 -13.50 -13.75
CA SER A 209 18.88 -12.30 -14.50
C SER A 209 17.44 -11.85 -14.19
N TRP A 210 16.52 -12.80 -13.95
CA TRP A 210 15.13 -12.48 -13.59
C TRP A 210 15.02 -11.77 -12.24
N ALA A 211 15.71 -12.28 -11.21
CA ALA A 211 15.67 -11.71 -9.89
C ALA A 211 16.22 -10.27 -9.87
N ILE A 212 17.29 -10.02 -10.63
CA ILE A 212 17.86 -8.68 -10.81
C ILE A 212 16.84 -7.74 -11.46
N ARG A 213 16.20 -8.15 -12.55
CA ARG A 213 15.21 -7.32 -13.25
C ARG A 213 14.00 -7.02 -12.37
N LEU A 214 13.51 -8.01 -11.62
CA LEU A 214 12.43 -7.82 -10.67
C LEU A 214 12.78 -6.78 -9.60
N ALA A 215 13.99 -6.86 -9.03
CA ALA A 215 14.46 -5.92 -8.02
C ALA A 215 14.72 -4.52 -8.60
N HIS A 216 15.18 -4.44 -9.85
CA HIS A 216 15.49 -3.19 -10.53
C HIS A 216 14.23 -2.39 -10.93
N ASP A 217 13.14 -3.06 -11.27
CA ASP A 217 11.87 -2.40 -11.63
C ASP A 217 10.67 -2.95 -10.84
N PRO A 218 10.54 -2.57 -9.56
CA PRO A 218 9.47 -3.03 -8.70
C PRO A 218 8.08 -2.52 -9.16
N VAL A 219 8.01 -1.41 -9.89
CA VAL A 219 6.72 -0.94 -10.42
C VAL A 219 6.28 -1.78 -11.63
N THR A 220 7.20 -2.36 -12.41
CA THR A 220 6.81 -3.29 -13.48
C THR A 220 6.29 -4.59 -12.86
N ALA A 221 6.84 -4.98 -11.70
CA ALA A 221 6.33 -6.11 -10.94
C ALA A 221 4.88 -5.89 -10.48
N ALA A 222 4.59 -4.68 -9.99
CA ALA A 222 3.24 -4.30 -9.58
C ALA A 222 2.27 -4.25 -10.79
N GLU A 223 2.70 -3.68 -11.91
CA GLU A 223 1.93 -3.65 -13.16
C GLU A 223 1.66 -5.08 -13.68
N PHE A 224 2.64 -5.98 -13.59
CA PHE A 224 2.48 -7.39 -13.95
C PHE A 224 1.47 -8.11 -13.05
N TYR A 225 1.51 -7.86 -11.74
CA TYR A 225 0.52 -8.40 -10.81
C TYR A 225 -0.89 -7.91 -11.16
N GLU A 226 -1.07 -6.60 -11.35
CA GLU A 226 -2.35 -5.99 -11.70
C GLU A 226 -2.88 -6.54 -13.02
N PHE A 227 -2.02 -6.65 -14.04
CA PHE A 227 -2.34 -7.26 -15.32
C PHE A 227 -2.81 -8.71 -15.16
N SER A 228 -2.02 -9.53 -14.45
CA SER A 228 -2.31 -10.95 -14.26
C SER A 228 -3.61 -11.17 -13.48
N PHE A 229 -3.86 -10.34 -12.47
CA PHE A 229 -5.09 -10.38 -11.67
C PHE A 229 -6.30 -10.01 -12.52
N LYS A 230 -6.23 -8.90 -13.27
CA LYS A 230 -7.32 -8.48 -14.15
C LYS A 230 -7.60 -9.49 -15.25
N CYS A 231 -6.56 -10.05 -15.88
CA CYS A 231 -6.73 -11.11 -16.88
C CYS A 231 -7.37 -12.37 -16.30
N LEU A 232 -6.94 -12.83 -15.12
CA LEU A 232 -7.58 -13.96 -14.47
C LEU A 232 -9.08 -13.71 -14.24
N PHE A 233 -9.41 -12.57 -13.62
CA PHE A 233 -10.79 -12.29 -13.23
C PHE A 233 -11.68 -11.99 -14.43
N ARG A 234 -11.22 -11.20 -15.39
CA ARG A 234 -12.00 -10.86 -16.59
C ARG A 234 -12.07 -12.03 -17.56
N ASP A 235 -10.93 -12.57 -17.97
CA ASP A 235 -10.86 -13.49 -19.12
C ASP A 235 -11.14 -14.95 -18.74
N LEU A 236 -10.78 -15.36 -17.50
CA LEU A 236 -11.03 -16.73 -17.04
C LEU A 236 -12.29 -16.84 -16.20
N LEU A 237 -12.49 -15.92 -15.26
CA LEU A 237 -13.59 -15.98 -14.29
C LEU A 237 -14.83 -15.18 -14.70
N GLY A 238 -14.73 -14.35 -15.76
CA GLY A 238 -15.87 -13.62 -16.31
C GLY A 238 -16.35 -12.47 -15.42
N TRP A 239 -15.45 -11.68 -14.83
CA TRP A 239 -15.77 -10.51 -14.03
C TRP A 239 -15.50 -9.20 -14.77
N ASP A 240 -16.48 -8.29 -14.73
CA ASP A 240 -16.38 -6.93 -15.25
C ASP A 240 -16.02 -5.96 -14.12
N PHE A 241 -14.81 -5.40 -14.19
CA PHE A 241 -14.31 -4.41 -13.23
C PHE A 241 -14.88 -3.01 -13.44
N ASP A 242 -15.41 -2.69 -14.62
CA ASP A 242 -15.97 -1.37 -14.90
C ASP A 242 -17.41 -1.25 -14.38
N ASN A 243 -18.14 -2.37 -14.39
CA ASN A 243 -19.55 -2.44 -13.96
C ASN A 243 -19.74 -3.15 -12.60
N ASP A 244 -18.67 -3.66 -11.99
CA ASP A 244 -18.70 -4.43 -10.74
C ASP A 244 -19.72 -5.60 -10.78
N CYS A 245 -19.73 -6.35 -11.88
CA CYS A 245 -20.65 -7.47 -12.07
C CYS A 245 -20.01 -8.62 -12.87
N ALA A 246 -20.70 -9.77 -12.92
CA ALA A 246 -20.31 -10.83 -13.85
C ALA A 246 -20.58 -10.40 -15.30
N LEU A 247 -19.72 -10.87 -16.21
CA LEU A 247 -19.99 -10.83 -17.64
C LEU A 247 -21.17 -11.75 -17.99
N ASP A 248 -21.94 -11.35 -19.00
CA ASP A 248 -23.08 -12.12 -19.51
C ASP A 248 -22.69 -13.49 -20.06
N SER A 249 -21.44 -13.67 -20.49
CA SER A 249 -20.91 -14.97 -20.91
C SER A 249 -20.60 -15.91 -19.74
N GLY A 250 -20.47 -15.37 -18.52
CA GLY A 250 -19.86 -16.05 -17.38
C GLY A 250 -18.37 -16.36 -17.61
N GLY A 251 -17.77 -17.06 -16.64
CA GLY A 251 -16.42 -17.61 -16.74
C GLY A 251 -16.40 -19.14 -16.66
N ILE A 252 -15.20 -19.73 -16.53
CA ILE A 252 -15.02 -21.18 -16.46
C ILE A 252 -15.73 -21.83 -15.26
N LEU A 253 -16.11 -21.04 -14.26
CA LEU A 253 -16.81 -21.47 -13.06
C LEU A 253 -18.28 -21.05 -13.03
N GLY A 254 -18.81 -20.54 -14.16
CA GLY A 254 -20.12 -19.93 -14.25
C GLY A 254 -20.10 -18.43 -13.91
N HIS A 255 -21.24 -17.90 -13.49
CA HIS A 255 -21.39 -16.48 -13.16
C HIS A 255 -20.97 -16.21 -11.72
N ILE A 256 -20.01 -15.30 -11.55
CA ILE A 256 -19.60 -14.82 -10.23
C ILE A 256 -20.69 -13.90 -9.68
N ARG A 257 -21.36 -14.32 -8.61
CA ARG A 257 -22.32 -13.47 -7.91
C ARG A 257 -21.66 -12.31 -7.17
N ALA A 258 -20.50 -12.57 -6.56
CA ALA A 258 -19.71 -11.58 -5.84
C ALA A 258 -18.27 -12.09 -5.69
N PHE A 259 -17.32 -11.17 -5.66
CA PHE A 259 -15.94 -11.44 -5.26
C PHE A 259 -15.49 -10.40 -4.23
N TYR A 260 -14.59 -10.80 -3.34
CA TYR A 260 -13.90 -9.88 -2.44
C TYR A 260 -12.41 -10.19 -2.55
N GLY A 261 -11.61 -9.16 -2.84
CA GLY A 261 -10.17 -9.26 -3.02
C GLY A 261 -9.44 -8.16 -2.26
N THR A 262 -8.29 -8.52 -1.71
CA THR A 262 -7.38 -7.58 -1.02
C THR A 262 -5.96 -7.87 -1.49
N SER A 263 -5.18 -6.82 -1.74
CA SER A 263 -3.76 -6.88 -2.03
C SER A 263 -3.01 -6.09 -0.96
N GLU A 264 -1.97 -6.67 -0.37
CA GLU A 264 -1.01 -5.98 0.50
C GLU A 264 0.28 -5.69 -0.26
#